data_AF-A0AA97BUT0-F1
#
_entry.id   AF-A0AA97BUT0-F1
#
_cell.length_a   1.000
_cell.length_b   1.000
_cell.length_c   1.000
_cell.angle_alpha   90.00
_cell.angle_beta   90.00
_cell.angle_gamma   90.00
#
_symmetry.space_group_name_H-M   'P 1'
#
loop_
_entity.id
_entity.type
_entity.pdbx_description
1 polymer ?
#
loop_
_entity_poly.entity_id
_entity_poly.type
_entity_poly.pdbx_seq_one_letter_code
_entity_poly.pdbx_strand_id
1 'polypeptide(L)'
;MLAQLFEHLFQSIDSTLVTNIFIWAVIFVFCAAWWCDHKNIHNKFREYAPTLMGALGILGTFIGIIIGLLNFNTESIDTSIPVLLGGLKTAFITSIVGMFFAILFNGLDAFFFANKRRLLEANTPASVTPEHIHQELKEQNKHLVKLISGMSGSEEGSIVAQIKLLRNEINDASRAQISNHSNFSNKLWEQLQQFADLMAKGATEQIIDALRQVIIDFNNNLTEQFGENFKALDTSVKKLVDWQENYKNQVEQMGEQYQQSVESLVETRKAVAGIWEECKEIPLAMAELRDVLQVNQHQIGELSRHLETFVAIRDKATDVLPEIQTKMSEVGELLKLGAANVSASLEQTSQQILINADSMRVALDEGTAGFRQSVTQTQQAFASMAHDVSNSSETLTSTLGDTITEMKQSGDEFLKSLETHSRELHRNMEQNTTNVIDMFSKTGEKFNQQLSSNADNMFGSMQSSFDKASAGLTSQVKESIEKFGSSINEQLHAFEQATEREMNREMQSLGNALLSISKGFVGNYERLLKEYQAVMGQLQTLISANQKRG
;
A
#
# COMPACT_ATOMS: atom_id res chain seq x y z
N MET A 1 -17.57 10.23 17.92
CA MET A 1 -18.86 10.94 17.69
C MET A 1 -19.70 11.08 18.96
N LEU A 2 -20.02 10.02 19.72
CA LEU A 2 -20.82 10.15 20.94
C LEU A 2 -20.18 11.04 22.03
N ALA A 3 -18.88 10.87 22.29
CA ALA A 3 -18.16 11.66 23.31
C ALA A 3 -18.20 13.18 23.03
N GLN A 4 -18.00 13.60 21.78
CA GLN A 4 -18.05 15.00 21.36
C GLN A 4 -19.46 15.61 21.49
N LEU A 5 -20.50 14.79 21.31
CA LEU A 5 -21.89 15.22 21.48
C LEU A 5 -22.22 15.45 22.97
N PHE A 6 -21.72 14.60 23.86
CA PHE A 6 -21.84 14.80 25.31
C PHE A 6 -21.04 16.01 25.79
N GLU A 7 -19.83 16.22 25.27
CA GLU A 7 -18.97 17.35 25.63
C GLU A 7 -19.61 18.69 25.24
N HIS A 8 -20.15 18.80 24.02
CA HIS A 8 -20.88 19.99 23.59
C HIS A 8 -22.16 20.23 24.40
N LEU A 9 -22.87 19.15 24.78
CA LEU A 9 -24.07 19.24 25.63
C LEU A 9 -23.71 19.83 27.00
N PHE A 10 -22.66 19.34 27.65
CA PHE A 10 -22.26 19.78 28.99
C PHE A 10 -21.56 21.15 29.04
N GLN A 11 -20.90 21.58 27.96
CA GLN A 11 -20.31 22.94 27.89
C GLN A 11 -21.35 24.06 27.82
N SER A 12 -22.55 23.77 27.32
CA SER A 12 -23.63 24.75 27.14
C SER A 12 -24.53 24.96 28.38
N ILE A 13 -24.33 24.15 29.42
CA ILE A 13 -25.26 24.07 30.56
C ILE A 13 -24.63 24.69 31.81
N ASP A 14 -25.35 25.62 32.43
CA ASP A 14 -24.96 26.21 33.71
C ASP A 14 -25.11 25.23 34.88
N SER A 15 -24.12 25.23 35.79
CA SER A 15 -24.05 24.35 36.96
C SER A 15 -25.26 24.50 37.89
N THR A 16 -25.79 25.73 38.02
CA THR A 16 -26.96 26.04 38.86
C THR A 16 -28.24 25.41 38.30
N LEU A 17 -28.38 25.38 36.97
CA LEU A 17 -29.54 24.79 36.31
C LEU A 17 -29.59 23.28 36.50
N VAL A 18 -28.43 22.61 36.42
CA VAL A 18 -28.32 21.17 36.69
C VAL A 18 -28.69 20.84 38.12
N THR A 19 -28.21 21.63 39.09
CA THR A 19 -28.57 21.46 40.51
C THR A 19 -30.09 21.46 40.68
N ASN A 20 -30.79 22.42 40.07
CA ASN A 20 -32.24 22.54 40.20
C ASN A 20 -32.99 21.35 39.58
N ILE A 21 -32.56 20.87 38.41
CA ILE A 21 -33.18 19.71 37.74
C ILE A 21 -33.09 18.47 38.63
N PHE A 22 -31.92 18.20 39.20
CA PHE A 22 -31.72 17.03 40.06
C PHE A 22 -32.51 17.11 41.36
N ILE A 23 -32.61 18.29 41.97
CA ILE A 23 -33.44 18.50 43.16
C ILE A 23 -34.92 18.23 42.83
N TRP A 24 -35.43 18.77 41.72
CA TRP A 24 -36.81 18.51 41.29
C TRP A 24 -37.07 17.05 40.95
N ALA A 25 -36.10 16.36 40.35
CA ALA A 25 -36.20 14.93 40.08
C ALA A 25 -36.28 14.10 41.38
N VAL A 26 -35.48 14.42 42.39
CA VAL A 26 -35.52 13.74 43.70
C VAL A 26 -36.85 14.00 44.41
N ILE A 27 -37.34 15.24 44.40
CA ILE A 27 -38.65 15.60 44.99
C ILE A 27 -39.79 14.88 44.25
N PHE A 28 -39.72 14.80 42.92
CA PHE A 28 -40.72 14.07 42.13
C PHE A 28 -40.77 12.58 42.50
N VAL A 29 -39.60 11.93 42.61
CA VAL A 29 -39.52 10.52 43.02
C VAL A 29 -40.06 10.33 44.43
N PHE A 30 -39.76 11.24 45.36
CA PHE A 30 -40.29 11.22 46.72
C PHE A 30 -41.83 11.33 46.73
N CYS A 31 -42.39 12.30 46.03
CA CYS A 31 -43.84 12.50 45.91
C CYS A 31 -44.54 11.32 45.20
N ALA A 32 -43.94 10.77 44.15
CA ALA A 32 -44.47 9.63 43.42
C ALA A 32 -44.48 8.36 44.29
N ALA A 33 -43.42 8.12 45.05
CA ALA A 33 -43.34 7.00 45.98
C ALA A 33 -44.37 7.11 47.12
N TRP A 34 -44.53 8.32 47.67
CA TRP A 34 -45.56 8.63 48.67
C TRP A 34 -46.99 8.46 48.14
N TRP A 35 -47.23 8.84 46.88
CA TRP A 35 -48.54 8.66 46.24
C TRP A 35 -48.85 7.17 45.98
N CYS A 36 -47.88 6.40 45.51
CA CYS A 36 -48.02 4.96 45.26
C CYS A 36 -48.29 4.19 46.56
N ASP A 37 -47.68 4.62 47.67
CA ASP A 37 -47.96 4.15 49.02
C ASP A 37 -49.45 4.36 49.38
N HIS A 38 -49.93 5.61 49.30
CA HIS A 38 -51.29 5.94 49.72
C HIS A 38 -52.39 5.19 48.94
N LYS A 39 -52.12 4.80 47.68
CA LYS A 39 -53.06 4.04 46.85
C LYS A 39 -52.86 2.51 46.88
N ASN A 40 -51.88 1.96 47.60
CA ASN A 40 -51.48 0.53 47.54
C ASN A 40 -51.26 0.00 46.11
N ILE A 41 -50.64 0.80 45.25
CA ILE A 41 -50.34 0.41 43.87
C ILE A 41 -48.81 0.32 43.73
N HIS A 42 -48.30 -0.81 43.23
CA HIS A 42 -46.88 -1.12 42.99
C HIS A 42 -45.96 -1.12 44.24
N ASN A 43 -46.11 -2.11 45.13
CA ASN A 43 -45.25 -2.32 46.31
C ASN A 43 -43.74 -2.35 46.00
N LYS A 44 -43.36 -2.88 44.82
CA LYS A 44 -41.95 -2.95 44.39
C LYS A 44 -41.32 -1.57 44.11
N PHE A 45 -42.10 -0.60 43.65
CA PHE A 45 -41.58 0.75 43.39
C PHE A 45 -41.28 1.48 44.70
N ARG A 46 -42.07 1.22 45.75
CA ARG A 46 -41.84 1.78 47.10
C ARG A 46 -40.51 1.29 47.68
N GLU A 47 -40.24 0.00 47.62
CA GLU A 47 -38.99 -0.59 48.14
C GLU A 47 -37.75 -0.03 47.43
N TYR A 48 -37.88 0.34 46.16
CA TYR A 48 -36.78 0.85 45.35
C TYR A 48 -36.61 2.39 45.39
N ALA A 49 -37.62 3.13 45.86
CA ALA A 49 -37.61 4.59 45.83
C ALA A 49 -36.45 5.26 46.61
N PRO A 50 -36.08 4.82 47.84
CA PRO A 50 -34.92 5.36 48.55
C PRO A 50 -33.61 5.16 47.77
N THR A 51 -33.43 3.97 47.19
CA THR A 51 -32.25 3.65 46.38
C THR A 51 -32.20 4.52 45.13
N LEU A 52 -33.33 4.77 44.48
CA LEU A 52 -33.43 5.63 43.30
C LEU A 52 -33.11 7.10 43.61
N MET A 53 -33.59 7.64 44.74
CA MET A 53 -33.28 9.01 45.18
C MET A 53 -31.79 9.17 45.51
N GLY A 54 -31.20 8.17 46.19
CA GLY A 54 -29.76 8.12 46.43
C GLY A 54 -28.94 8.04 45.14
N ALA A 55 -29.35 7.19 44.20
CA ALA A 55 -28.70 7.05 42.89
C ALA A 55 -28.79 8.32 42.03
N LEU A 56 -29.93 9.02 42.05
CA LEU A 56 -30.08 10.35 41.41
C LEU A 56 -29.15 11.39 42.03
N GLY A 57 -28.97 11.35 43.35
CA GLY A 57 -28.01 12.22 44.05
C GLY A 57 -26.56 11.94 43.62
N ILE A 58 -26.17 10.67 43.54
CA ILE A 58 -24.83 10.25 43.08
C ILE A 58 -24.61 10.66 41.61
N LEU A 59 -25.60 10.48 40.75
CA LEU A 59 -25.54 10.88 39.33
C LEU A 59 -25.34 12.40 39.19
N GLY A 60 -26.06 13.19 39.99
CA GLY A 60 -25.88 14.65 40.06
C GLY A 60 -24.46 15.05 40.50
N THR A 61 -23.85 14.30 41.42
CA THR A 61 -22.46 14.50 41.85
C THR A 61 -21.48 14.35 40.69
N PHE A 62 -21.58 13.26 39.93
CA PHE A 62 -20.69 13.02 38.79
C PHE A 62 -20.85 14.08 37.70
N ILE A 63 -22.09 14.47 37.38
CA ILE A 63 -22.35 15.51 36.37
C ILE A 63 -21.84 16.88 36.82
N GLY A 64 -22.00 17.24 38.10
CA GLY A 64 -21.47 18.49 38.66
C GLY A 64 -19.95 18.58 38.58
N ILE A 65 -19.24 17.48 38.87
CA ILE A 65 -17.78 17.41 38.73
C ILE A 65 -17.35 17.55 37.27
N ILE A 66 -18.04 16.87 36.34
CA ILE A 66 -17.74 16.95 34.90
C ILE A 66 -17.88 18.38 34.38
N ILE A 67 -18.97 19.09 34.74
CA ILE A 67 -19.17 20.49 34.33
C ILE A 67 -18.07 21.40 34.91
N GLY A 68 -17.62 21.13 36.15
CA GLY A 68 -16.52 21.87 36.76
C GLY A 68 -15.16 21.64 36.09
N LEU A 69 -14.90 20.42 35.58
CA LEU A 69 -13.64 20.06 34.93
C LEU A 69 -13.59 20.41 33.44
N LEU A 70 -14.72 20.34 32.72
CA LEU A 70 -14.77 20.63 31.28
C LEU A 70 -14.45 22.09 30.94
N ASN A 71 -14.74 23.02 31.85
CA ASN A 71 -14.45 24.44 31.70
C ASN A 71 -13.14 24.86 32.41
N PHE A 72 -12.34 23.89 32.89
CA PHE A 72 -11.10 24.17 33.59
C PHE A 72 -9.94 24.36 32.61
N ASN A 73 -9.43 25.59 32.50
CA ASN A 73 -8.29 25.90 31.64
C ASN A 73 -7.01 26.09 32.48
N THR A 74 -5.98 25.30 32.18
CA THR A 74 -4.66 25.35 32.84
C THR A 74 -3.87 26.64 32.56
N GLU A 75 -4.22 27.37 31.51
CA GLU A 75 -3.56 28.64 31.13
C GLU A 75 -4.19 29.87 31.80
N SER A 76 -5.38 29.74 32.39
CA SER A 76 -6.11 30.83 33.04
C SER A 76 -6.80 30.31 34.31
N ILE A 77 -5.96 29.99 35.30
CA ILE A 77 -6.39 29.38 36.56
C ILE A 77 -7.35 30.32 37.33
N ASP A 78 -7.10 31.63 37.31
CA ASP A 78 -7.88 32.62 38.06
C ASP A 78 -9.36 32.67 37.63
N THR A 79 -9.66 32.49 36.34
CA THR A 79 -11.03 32.41 35.82
C THR A 79 -11.62 31.01 35.90
N SER A 80 -10.78 29.97 35.98
CA SER A 80 -11.21 28.56 36.00
C SER A 80 -11.58 28.06 37.41
N ILE A 81 -10.95 28.59 38.46
CA ILE A 81 -11.22 28.19 39.86
C ILE A 81 -12.68 28.47 40.28
N PRO A 82 -13.28 29.64 40.02
CA PRO A 82 -14.68 29.90 40.38
C PRO A 82 -15.67 28.95 39.70
N VAL A 83 -15.42 28.57 38.44
CA VAL A 83 -16.27 27.65 37.67
C VAL A 83 -16.14 26.22 38.21
N LEU A 84 -14.93 25.78 38.53
CA LEU A 84 -14.68 24.49 39.17
C LEU A 84 -15.38 24.39 40.54
N LEU A 85 -15.30 25.46 41.34
CA LEU A 85 -15.99 25.56 42.63
C LEU A 85 -17.53 25.54 42.47
N GLY A 86 -18.06 26.13 41.40
CA GLY A 86 -19.49 26.05 41.06
C GLY A 86 -19.95 24.63 40.71
N GLY A 87 -19.18 23.91 39.90
CA GLY A 87 -19.42 22.49 39.57
C GLY A 87 -19.31 21.57 40.79
N LEU A 88 -18.30 21.78 41.64
CA LEU A 88 -18.16 21.04 42.90
C LEU A 88 -19.30 21.34 43.88
N LYS A 89 -19.72 22.60 44.01
CA LYS A 89 -20.87 22.98 44.85
C LYS A 89 -22.16 22.28 44.39
N THR A 90 -22.39 22.23 43.08
CA THR A 90 -23.49 21.49 42.45
C THR A 90 -23.43 20.00 42.79
N ALA A 91 -22.23 19.42 42.71
CA ALA A 91 -22.02 18.01 42.99
C ALA A 91 -22.33 17.62 44.45
N PHE A 92 -21.94 18.48 45.40
CA PHE A 92 -22.23 18.27 46.82
C PHE A 92 -23.72 18.46 47.15
N ILE A 93 -24.36 19.50 46.63
CA ILE A 93 -25.76 19.81 46.94
C ILE A 93 -26.69 18.70 46.44
N THR A 94 -26.49 18.21 45.21
CA THR A 94 -27.31 17.14 44.64
C THR A 94 -27.17 15.81 45.42
N SER A 95 -25.97 15.50 45.91
CA SER A 95 -25.71 14.33 46.76
C SER A 95 -26.42 14.42 48.11
N ILE A 96 -26.29 15.56 48.78
CA ILE A 96 -26.91 15.80 50.10
C ILE A 96 -28.43 15.70 49.98
N VAL A 97 -29.02 16.29 48.94
CA VAL A 97 -30.47 16.25 48.72
C VAL A 97 -30.95 14.81 48.44
N GLY A 98 -30.27 14.07 47.56
CA GLY A 98 -30.63 12.67 47.27
C GLY A 98 -30.55 11.77 48.49
N MET A 99 -29.50 11.91 49.30
CA MET A 99 -29.30 11.15 50.53
C MET A 99 -30.31 11.54 51.62
N PHE A 100 -30.57 12.84 51.79
CA PHE A 100 -31.52 13.36 52.77
C PHE A 100 -32.93 12.83 52.52
N PHE A 101 -33.43 12.92 51.29
CA PHE A 101 -34.78 12.42 50.96
C PHE A 101 -34.87 10.88 51.01
N ALA A 102 -33.80 10.15 50.68
CA ALA A 102 -33.77 8.69 50.83
C ALA A 102 -33.85 8.25 52.31
N ILE A 103 -33.09 8.91 53.20
CA ILE A 103 -33.13 8.65 54.64
C ILE A 103 -34.49 9.04 55.22
N LEU A 104 -35.02 10.20 54.82
CA LEU A 104 -36.33 10.68 55.27
C LEU A 104 -37.45 9.69 54.87
N PHE A 105 -37.41 9.16 53.65
CA PHE A 105 -38.40 8.17 53.19
C PHE A 105 -38.31 6.86 53.98
N ASN A 106 -37.11 6.30 54.17
CA ASN A 106 -36.91 5.08 54.96
C ASN A 106 -37.37 5.24 56.42
N GLY A 107 -37.11 6.39 57.03
CA GLY A 107 -37.57 6.69 58.40
C GLY A 107 -39.09 6.75 58.51
N LEU A 108 -39.77 7.34 57.53
CA LEU A 108 -41.23 7.41 57.49
C LEU A 108 -41.88 6.05 57.23
N ASP A 109 -41.32 5.22 56.32
CA ASP A 109 -41.85 3.87 56.03
C ASP A 109 -41.75 2.94 57.27
N ALA A 110 -40.63 3.00 57.99
CA ALA A 110 -40.42 2.21 59.20
C ALA A 110 -41.35 2.63 60.36
N PHE A 111 -41.58 3.92 60.57
CA PHE A 111 -42.34 4.42 61.73
C PHE A 111 -43.86 4.31 61.55
N PHE A 112 -44.39 4.58 60.36
CA PHE A 112 -45.85 4.61 60.15
C PHE A 112 -46.45 3.29 59.66
N PHE A 113 -45.70 2.44 58.93
CA PHE A 113 -46.33 1.37 58.10
C PHE A 113 -45.96 -0.08 58.47
N ALA A 114 -44.95 -0.29 59.32
CA ALA A 114 -44.62 -1.63 59.84
C ALA A 114 -45.75 -2.23 60.72
N ASN A 115 -46.50 -1.37 61.42
CA ASN A 115 -47.55 -1.80 62.36
C ASN A 115 -48.79 -2.43 61.67
N LYS A 116 -48.99 -2.17 60.37
CA LYS A 116 -50.14 -2.69 59.60
C LYS A 116 -49.94 -4.13 59.09
N ARG A 117 -48.69 -4.64 59.06
CA ARG A 117 -48.33 -5.97 58.53
C ARG A 117 -48.48 -7.12 59.54
N ARG A 118 -48.40 -6.84 60.84
CA ARG A 118 -48.39 -7.86 61.91
C ARG A 118 -49.76 -8.51 62.20
N LEU A 119 -50.85 -7.98 61.66
CA LEU A 119 -52.22 -8.44 61.95
C LEU A 119 -52.71 -9.62 61.09
N LEU A 120 -51.92 -10.06 60.08
CA LEU A 120 -52.35 -11.06 59.09
C LEU A 120 -51.87 -12.50 59.34
N GLU A 121 -50.93 -12.73 60.25
CA GLU A 121 -50.25 -14.04 60.43
C GLU A 121 -50.82 -14.92 61.58
N ALA A 122 -51.90 -14.50 62.25
CA ALA A 122 -52.37 -15.13 63.49
C ALA A 122 -53.35 -16.32 63.33
N ASN A 123 -53.18 -17.21 62.35
CA ASN A 123 -54.08 -18.36 62.15
C ASN A 123 -53.36 -19.68 61.80
N THR A 124 -52.88 -20.43 62.82
CA THR A 124 -52.77 -21.91 62.76
C THR A 124 -52.70 -22.52 64.17
N PRO A 125 -53.44 -23.61 64.51
CA PRO A 125 -53.50 -24.19 65.86
C PRO A 125 -52.43 -25.25 66.14
N ALA A 126 -52.20 -25.53 67.43
CA ALA A 126 -50.91 -25.94 68.00
C ALA A 126 -50.83 -27.35 68.64
N SER A 127 -51.28 -28.44 68.00
CA SER A 127 -50.95 -29.79 68.49
C SER A 127 -51.12 -30.90 67.43
N VAL A 128 -50.11 -31.76 67.30
CA VAL A 128 -50.02 -32.88 66.35
C VAL A 128 -50.36 -34.21 67.07
N THR A 129 -51.37 -34.95 66.60
CA THR A 129 -51.76 -36.30 67.08
C THR A 129 -51.10 -37.43 66.25
N PRO A 130 -51.13 -38.70 66.69
CA PRO A 130 -50.68 -39.85 65.89
C PRO A 130 -51.38 -39.98 64.54
N GLU A 131 -52.67 -39.60 64.44
CA GLU A 131 -53.36 -39.41 63.16
C GLU A 131 -52.67 -38.39 62.26
N HIS A 132 -52.16 -37.27 62.81
CA HIS A 132 -51.41 -36.29 62.02
C HIS A 132 -50.07 -36.84 61.56
N ILE A 133 -49.36 -37.67 62.34
CA ILE A 133 -48.11 -38.31 61.89
C ILE A 133 -48.38 -39.35 60.80
N HIS A 134 -49.45 -40.15 60.93
CA HIS A 134 -49.85 -41.09 59.88
C HIS A 134 -50.33 -40.36 58.62
N GLN A 135 -51.05 -39.25 58.80
CA GLN A 135 -51.46 -38.38 57.70
C GLN A 135 -50.24 -37.72 57.04
N GLU A 136 -49.24 -37.29 57.81
CA GLU A 136 -48.02 -36.69 57.30
C GLU A 136 -47.13 -37.72 56.59
N LEU A 137 -47.02 -38.95 57.10
CA LEU A 137 -46.34 -40.05 56.40
C LEU A 137 -47.06 -40.44 55.11
N LYS A 138 -48.40 -40.39 55.10
CA LYS A 138 -49.20 -40.64 53.89
C LYS A 138 -49.09 -39.50 52.89
N GLU A 139 -49.04 -38.25 53.35
CA GLU A 139 -48.74 -37.07 52.53
C GLU A 139 -47.29 -37.13 52.02
N GLN A 140 -46.33 -37.56 52.83
CA GLN A 140 -44.92 -37.73 52.43
C GLN A 140 -44.77 -38.83 51.38
N ASN A 141 -45.48 -39.95 51.52
CA ASN A 141 -45.51 -41.00 50.50
C ASN A 141 -46.16 -40.47 49.21
N LYS A 142 -47.22 -39.66 49.31
CA LYS A 142 -47.85 -38.99 48.17
C LYS A 142 -46.93 -37.94 47.53
N HIS A 143 -46.08 -37.25 48.30
CA HIS A 143 -45.04 -36.36 47.80
C HIS A 143 -43.93 -37.15 47.09
N LEU A 144 -43.50 -38.30 47.63
CA LEU A 144 -42.56 -39.19 46.96
C LEU A 144 -43.11 -39.76 45.66
N VAL A 145 -44.39 -40.15 45.63
CA VAL A 145 -45.07 -40.57 44.40
C VAL A 145 -45.17 -39.41 43.41
N LYS A 146 -45.49 -38.18 43.87
CA LYS A 146 -45.45 -36.97 43.03
C LYS A 146 -44.05 -36.66 42.50
N LEU A 147 -43.01 -36.95 43.26
CA LEU A 147 -41.63 -36.74 42.86
C LEU A 147 -41.20 -37.78 41.81
N ILE A 148 -41.60 -39.04 41.99
CA ILE A 148 -41.41 -40.11 41.00
C ILE A 148 -42.20 -39.79 39.73
N SER A 149 -43.44 -39.32 39.82
CA SER A 149 -44.21 -38.89 38.63
C SER A 149 -43.62 -37.63 37.99
N GLY A 150 -43.07 -36.70 38.77
CA GLY A 150 -42.33 -35.55 38.26
C GLY A 150 -40.97 -35.92 37.63
N MET A 151 -40.40 -37.07 37.96
CA MET A 151 -39.16 -37.54 37.33
C MET A 151 -39.41 -38.45 36.12
N SER A 152 -40.44 -39.30 36.15
CA SER A 152 -40.68 -40.36 35.16
C SER A 152 -41.92 -40.16 34.29
N GLY A 153 -42.76 -39.16 34.60
CA GLY A 153 -43.96 -38.86 33.84
C GLY A 153 -43.66 -38.32 32.45
N SER A 154 -44.62 -38.46 31.54
CA SER A 154 -44.58 -37.84 30.20
C SER A 154 -45.18 -36.43 30.18
N GLU A 155 -45.55 -35.87 31.34
CA GLU A 155 -46.08 -34.52 31.47
C GLU A 155 -44.96 -33.48 31.30
N GLU A 156 -45.27 -32.32 30.71
CA GLU A 156 -44.32 -31.25 30.32
C GLU A 156 -43.50 -30.68 31.48
N GLY A 157 -43.95 -30.88 32.72
CA GLY A 157 -43.21 -30.49 33.93
C GLY A 157 -42.18 -31.51 34.41
N SER A 158 -42.09 -32.69 33.78
CA SER A 158 -41.17 -33.73 34.22
C SER A 158 -39.74 -33.49 33.76
N ILE A 159 -38.77 -33.96 34.54
CA ILE A 159 -37.34 -33.83 34.19
C ILE A 159 -37.03 -34.56 32.87
N VAL A 160 -37.64 -35.72 32.64
CA VAL A 160 -37.46 -36.46 31.38
C VAL A 160 -38.09 -35.73 30.19
N ALA A 161 -39.25 -35.08 30.35
CA ALA A 161 -39.83 -34.24 29.31
C ALA A 161 -38.97 -33.00 29.04
N GLN A 162 -38.46 -32.33 30.08
CA GLN A 162 -37.54 -31.19 29.93
C GLN A 162 -36.22 -31.58 29.24
N ILE A 163 -35.64 -32.76 29.55
CA ILE A 163 -34.45 -33.26 28.85
C ILE A 163 -34.76 -33.57 27.38
N LYS A 164 -35.94 -34.09 27.06
CA LYS A 164 -36.38 -34.30 25.67
C LYS A 164 -36.57 -32.97 24.93
N LEU A 165 -37.19 -31.99 25.58
CA LEU A 165 -37.36 -30.64 25.02
C LEU A 165 -36.01 -29.96 24.79
N LEU A 166 -35.10 -30.02 25.78
CA LEU A 166 -33.75 -29.47 25.66
C LEU A 166 -32.95 -30.17 24.55
N ARG A 167 -33.08 -31.49 24.41
CA ARG A 167 -32.47 -32.22 23.29
C ARG A 167 -33.07 -31.78 21.95
N ASN A 168 -34.37 -31.53 21.89
CA ASN A 168 -35.02 -31.01 20.68
C ASN A 168 -34.57 -29.58 20.36
N GLU A 169 -34.51 -28.68 21.35
CA GLU A 169 -33.96 -27.33 21.18
C GLU A 169 -32.49 -27.34 20.74
N ILE A 170 -31.66 -28.22 21.29
CA ILE A 170 -30.27 -28.40 20.85
C ILE A 170 -30.23 -28.89 19.39
N ASN A 171 -31.07 -29.86 19.03
CA ASN A 171 -31.14 -30.35 17.66
C ASN A 171 -31.63 -29.27 16.68
N ASP A 172 -32.59 -28.45 17.10
CA ASP A 172 -33.15 -27.38 16.27
C ASP A 172 -32.17 -26.20 16.16
N ALA A 173 -31.47 -25.84 17.24
CA ALA A 173 -30.36 -24.89 17.22
C ALA A 173 -29.21 -25.40 16.34
N SER A 174 -28.89 -26.69 16.40
CA SER A 174 -27.88 -27.33 15.54
C SER A 174 -28.31 -27.28 14.07
N ARG A 175 -29.57 -27.62 13.75
CA ARG A 175 -30.12 -27.48 12.39
C ARG A 175 -30.11 -26.04 11.90
N ALA A 176 -30.49 -25.09 12.74
CA ALA A 176 -30.46 -23.66 12.43
C ALA A 176 -29.02 -23.19 12.15
N GLN A 177 -28.04 -23.66 12.93
CA GLN A 177 -26.63 -23.35 12.72
C GLN A 177 -26.10 -23.95 11.41
N ILE A 178 -26.44 -25.20 11.10
CA ILE A 178 -26.08 -25.85 9.83
C ILE A 178 -26.73 -25.13 8.65
N SER A 179 -27.99 -24.73 8.76
CA SER A 179 -28.71 -23.96 7.75
C SER A 179 -28.08 -22.57 7.52
N ASN A 180 -27.73 -21.87 8.59
CA ASN A 180 -27.04 -20.57 8.51
C ASN A 180 -25.65 -20.72 7.88
N HIS A 181 -24.91 -21.78 8.23
CA HIS A 181 -23.61 -22.07 7.63
C HIS A 181 -23.73 -22.39 6.13
N SER A 182 -24.73 -23.19 5.74
CA SER A 182 -25.01 -23.48 4.32
C SER A 182 -25.40 -22.23 3.55
N ASN A 183 -26.25 -21.36 4.12
CA ASN A 183 -26.61 -20.08 3.50
C ASN A 183 -25.42 -19.14 3.36
N PHE A 184 -24.59 -19.03 4.41
CA PHE A 184 -23.35 -18.27 4.35
C PHE A 184 -22.41 -18.82 3.28
N SER A 185 -22.19 -20.14 3.24
CA SER A 185 -21.33 -20.80 2.26
C SER A 185 -21.82 -20.57 0.83
N ASN A 186 -23.12 -20.72 0.57
CA ASN A 186 -23.70 -20.45 -0.75
C ASN A 186 -23.54 -18.99 -1.15
N LYS A 187 -23.82 -18.05 -0.24
CA LYS A 187 -23.67 -16.61 -0.51
C LYS A 187 -22.20 -16.22 -0.72
N LEU A 188 -21.29 -16.83 0.03
CA LEU A 188 -19.84 -16.65 -0.14
C LEU A 188 -19.38 -17.21 -1.49
N TRP A 189 -19.88 -18.38 -1.90
CA TRP A 189 -19.61 -18.94 -3.23
C TRP A 189 -20.12 -18.02 -4.33
N GLU A 190 -21.34 -17.50 -4.19
CA GLU A 190 -21.91 -16.56 -5.14
C GLU A 190 -21.08 -15.27 -5.25
N GLN A 191 -20.63 -14.73 -4.11
CA GLN A 191 -19.73 -13.56 -4.08
C GLN A 191 -18.34 -13.88 -4.65
N LEU A 192 -17.77 -15.05 -4.37
CA LEU A 192 -16.50 -15.49 -4.96
C LEU A 192 -16.61 -15.70 -6.46
N GLN A 193 -17.73 -16.21 -6.95
CA GLN A 193 -17.97 -16.40 -8.37
C GLN A 193 -18.22 -15.07 -9.08
N GLN A 194 -18.94 -14.14 -8.45
CA GLN A 194 -19.05 -12.75 -8.93
C GLN A 194 -17.69 -12.06 -8.94
N PHE A 195 -16.86 -12.26 -7.92
CA PHE A 195 -15.50 -11.74 -7.87
C PHE A 195 -14.63 -12.37 -8.96
N ALA A 196 -14.74 -13.68 -9.19
CA ALA A 196 -14.02 -14.37 -10.27
C ALA A 196 -14.47 -13.87 -11.65
N ASP A 197 -15.76 -13.60 -11.87
CA ASP A 197 -16.28 -13.03 -13.11
C ASP A 197 -15.86 -11.56 -13.28
N LEU A 198 -15.82 -10.77 -12.19
CA LEU A 198 -15.28 -9.41 -12.17
C LEU A 198 -13.77 -9.37 -12.41
N MET A 199 -13.01 -10.33 -11.88
CA MET A 199 -11.58 -10.47 -12.15
C MET A 199 -11.34 -10.91 -13.59
N ALA A 200 -12.12 -11.86 -14.10
CA ALA A 200 -12.04 -12.33 -15.48
C ALA A 200 -12.45 -11.23 -16.49
N LYS A 201 -13.40 -10.35 -16.14
CA LYS A 201 -13.76 -9.20 -16.99
C LYS A 201 -12.82 -8.03 -16.80
N GLY A 202 -12.63 -7.57 -15.56
CA GLY A 202 -11.87 -6.38 -15.23
C GLY A 202 -10.37 -6.47 -15.53
N ALA A 203 -9.72 -7.60 -15.23
CA ALA A 203 -8.30 -7.76 -15.55
C ALA A 203 -8.08 -7.87 -17.06
N THR A 204 -8.95 -8.58 -17.79
CA THR A 204 -8.79 -8.77 -19.23
C THR A 204 -9.15 -7.51 -20.00
N GLU A 205 -10.18 -6.76 -19.59
CA GLU A 205 -10.60 -5.52 -20.24
C GLU A 205 -9.61 -4.38 -20.00
N GLN A 206 -9.07 -4.23 -18.78
CA GLN A 206 -8.00 -3.27 -18.50
C GLN A 206 -6.69 -3.62 -19.22
N ILE A 207 -6.36 -4.92 -19.33
CA ILE A 207 -5.20 -5.37 -20.10
C ILE A 207 -5.43 -5.14 -21.60
N ILE A 208 -6.64 -5.40 -22.12
CA ILE A 208 -6.98 -5.12 -23.51
C ILE A 208 -6.93 -3.61 -23.78
N ASP A 209 -7.45 -2.76 -22.91
CA ASP A 209 -7.40 -1.31 -23.08
C ASP A 209 -5.96 -0.79 -22.97
N ALA A 210 -5.15 -1.30 -22.03
CA ALA A 210 -3.73 -0.97 -21.95
C ALA A 210 -2.97 -1.44 -23.20
N LEU A 211 -3.22 -2.65 -23.71
CA LEU A 211 -2.64 -3.16 -24.94
C LEU A 211 -3.10 -2.35 -26.15
N ARG A 212 -4.37 -1.94 -26.19
CA ARG A 212 -4.93 -1.11 -27.26
C ARG A 212 -4.31 0.27 -27.26
N GLN A 213 -4.10 0.86 -26.07
CA GLN A 213 -3.41 2.12 -25.92
C GLN A 213 -1.94 2.01 -26.35
N VAL A 214 -1.25 0.93 -25.95
CA VAL A 214 0.12 0.66 -26.41
C VAL A 214 0.18 0.45 -27.92
N ILE A 215 -0.80 -0.22 -28.52
CA ILE A 215 -0.87 -0.37 -29.99
C ILE A 215 -1.13 0.98 -30.67
N ILE A 216 -1.99 1.83 -30.10
CA ILE A 216 -2.24 3.18 -30.62
C ILE A 216 -0.97 4.02 -30.51
N ASP A 217 -0.30 4.01 -29.36
CA ASP A 217 0.95 4.76 -29.13
C ASP A 217 2.10 4.22 -29.98
N PHE A 218 2.16 2.90 -30.20
CA PHE A 218 3.10 2.25 -31.11
C PHE A 218 2.84 2.66 -32.56
N ASN A 219 1.57 2.67 -32.99
CA ASN A 219 1.20 3.03 -34.37
C ASN A 219 1.37 4.54 -34.63
N ASN A 220 1.12 5.38 -33.63
CA ASN A 220 1.42 6.80 -33.67
C ASN A 220 2.92 7.05 -33.75
N ASN A 221 3.74 6.39 -32.91
CA ASN A 221 5.20 6.47 -33.00
C ASN A 221 5.75 5.89 -34.32
N LEU A 222 5.15 4.84 -34.86
CA LEU A 222 5.50 4.30 -36.18
C LEU A 222 5.24 5.34 -37.27
N THR A 223 4.07 5.97 -37.24
CA THR A 223 3.69 6.96 -38.25
C THR A 223 4.57 8.22 -38.14
N GLU A 224 4.87 8.67 -36.93
CA GLU A 224 5.62 9.91 -36.69
C GLU A 224 7.13 9.72 -36.83
N GLN A 225 7.73 8.80 -36.06
CA GLN A 225 9.19 8.63 -36.06
C GLN A 225 9.72 7.82 -37.25
N PHE A 226 8.99 6.78 -37.70
CA PHE A 226 9.40 6.06 -38.91
C PHE A 226 8.95 6.79 -40.18
N GLY A 227 7.82 7.50 -40.18
CA GLY A 227 7.41 8.30 -41.34
C GLY A 227 8.41 9.41 -41.69
N GLU A 228 8.88 10.15 -40.69
CA GLU A 228 9.94 11.16 -40.86
C GLU A 228 11.27 10.52 -41.28
N ASN A 229 11.65 9.39 -40.68
CA ASN A 229 12.86 8.65 -41.10
C ASN A 229 12.75 8.10 -42.53
N PHE A 230 11.60 7.60 -42.96
CA PHE A 230 11.39 7.14 -44.34
C PHE A 230 11.40 8.30 -45.34
N LYS A 231 10.90 9.48 -44.97
CA LYS A 231 11.06 10.71 -45.77
C LYS A 231 12.52 11.14 -45.88
N ALA A 232 13.25 11.13 -44.77
CA ALA A 232 14.68 11.45 -44.74
C ALA A 232 15.50 10.43 -45.56
N LEU A 233 15.12 9.15 -45.48
CA LEU A 233 15.70 8.07 -46.28
C LEU A 233 15.37 8.25 -47.76
N ASP A 234 14.12 8.51 -48.15
CA ASP A 234 13.74 8.79 -49.56
C ASP A 234 14.53 9.98 -50.12
N THR A 235 14.68 11.04 -49.32
CA THR A 235 15.47 12.21 -49.68
C THR A 235 16.94 11.86 -49.87
N SER A 236 17.50 11.01 -49.00
CA SER A 236 18.90 10.57 -49.08
C SER A 236 19.12 9.66 -50.29
N VAL A 237 18.17 8.77 -50.59
CA VAL A 237 18.20 7.90 -51.76
C VAL A 237 18.10 8.72 -53.05
N LYS A 238 17.22 9.74 -53.11
CA LYS A 238 17.18 10.68 -54.25
C LYS A 238 18.49 11.40 -54.45
N LYS A 239 19.10 11.94 -53.40
CA LYS A 239 20.43 12.58 -53.49
C LYS A 239 21.50 11.61 -54.00
N LEU A 240 21.41 10.33 -53.64
CA LEU A 240 22.29 9.28 -54.16
C LEU A 240 22.06 9.02 -55.66
N VAL A 241 20.81 9.02 -56.11
CA VAL A 241 20.46 8.88 -57.54
C VAL A 241 20.94 10.12 -58.32
N ASP A 242 20.73 11.32 -57.79
CA ASP A 242 21.23 12.56 -58.39
C ASP A 242 22.77 12.55 -58.47
N TRP A 243 23.44 12.07 -57.42
CA TRP A 243 24.88 11.89 -57.42
C TRP A 243 25.33 10.86 -58.46
N GLN A 244 24.62 9.73 -58.61
CA GLN A 244 24.91 8.72 -59.62
C GLN A 244 24.77 9.27 -61.04
N GLU A 245 23.72 10.05 -61.34
CA GLU A 245 23.55 10.65 -62.66
C GLU A 245 24.64 11.68 -62.95
N ASN A 246 24.99 12.52 -61.96
CA ASN A 246 26.10 13.46 -62.08
C ASN A 246 27.44 12.75 -62.29
N TYR A 247 27.70 11.67 -61.56
CA TYR A 247 28.91 10.86 -61.69
C TYR A 247 29.01 10.23 -63.08
N LYS A 248 27.90 9.68 -63.60
CA LYS A 248 27.82 9.16 -64.96
C LYS A 248 28.20 10.22 -66.00
N ASN A 249 27.62 11.42 -65.92
CA ASN A 249 27.95 12.53 -66.82
C ASN A 249 29.42 12.93 -66.74
N GLN A 250 29.99 12.93 -65.52
CA GLN A 250 31.39 13.26 -65.29
C GLN A 250 32.34 12.21 -65.89
N VAL A 251 32.00 10.92 -65.78
CA VAL A 251 32.75 9.82 -66.42
C VAL A 251 32.66 9.91 -67.94
N GLU A 252 31.51 10.29 -68.50
CA GLU A 252 31.32 10.45 -69.94
C GLU A 252 32.17 11.61 -70.49
N GLN A 253 32.16 12.77 -69.82
CA GLN A 253 33.06 13.90 -70.16
C GLN A 253 34.54 13.51 -70.05
N MET A 254 34.92 12.80 -68.99
CA MET A 254 36.29 12.34 -68.81
C MET A 254 36.69 11.36 -69.92
N GLY A 255 35.77 10.52 -70.39
CA GLY A 255 35.95 9.65 -71.54
C GLY A 255 36.24 10.43 -72.83
N GLU A 256 35.45 11.46 -73.14
CA GLU A 256 35.69 12.34 -74.29
C GLU A 256 37.05 13.05 -74.19
N GLN A 257 37.41 13.56 -73.02
CA GLN A 257 38.66 14.26 -72.80
C GLN A 257 39.88 13.34 -72.92
N TYR A 258 39.76 12.08 -72.46
CA TYR A 258 40.79 11.07 -72.68
C TYR A 258 40.93 10.74 -74.16
N GLN A 259 39.83 10.61 -74.89
CA GLN A 259 39.87 10.36 -76.33
C GLN A 259 40.60 11.49 -77.08
N GLN A 260 40.29 12.76 -76.79
CA GLN A 260 41.00 13.91 -77.35
C GLN A 260 42.48 13.95 -76.99
N SER A 261 42.82 13.57 -75.76
CA SER A 261 44.21 13.48 -75.31
C SER A 261 44.98 12.40 -76.08
N VAL A 262 44.36 11.24 -76.30
CA VAL A 262 44.94 10.15 -77.11
C VAL A 262 45.15 10.62 -78.54
N GLU A 263 44.18 11.31 -79.14
CA GLU A 263 44.30 11.85 -80.50
C GLU A 263 45.44 12.89 -80.61
N SER A 264 45.53 13.79 -79.63
CA SER A 264 46.62 14.78 -79.56
C SER A 264 47.99 14.11 -79.41
N LEU A 265 48.09 13.01 -78.64
CA LEU A 265 49.32 12.22 -78.54
C LEU A 265 49.68 11.52 -79.86
N VAL A 266 48.69 11.08 -80.65
CA VAL A 266 48.94 10.54 -81.99
C VAL A 266 49.45 11.62 -82.93
N GLU A 267 48.86 12.82 -82.93
CA GLU A 267 49.35 13.94 -83.74
C GLU A 267 50.74 14.41 -83.31
N THR A 268 51.00 14.46 -82.00
CA THR A 268 52.35 14.76 -81.47
C THR A 268 53.35 13.71 -81.94
N ARG A 269 52.99 12.43 -81.93
CA ARG A 269 53.83 11.35 -82.46
C ARG A 269 54.14 11.56 -83.95
N LYS A 270 53.14 11.93 -84.76
CA LYS A 270 53.34 12.24 -86.19
C LYS A 270 54.28 13.43 -86.38
N ALA A 271 54.08 14.51 -85.63
CA ALA A 271 54.92 15.69 -85.69
C ALA A 271 56.39 15.36 -85.31
N VAL A 272 56.61 14.59 -84.25
CA VAL A 272 57.93 14.14 -83.83
C VAL A 272 58.58 13.22 -84.88
N ALA A 273 57.80 12.32 -85.50
CA ALA A 273 58.30 11.51 -86.61
C ALA A 273 58.67 12.36 -87.84
N GLY A 274 57.89 13.41 -88.14
CA GLY A 274 58.20 14.37 -89.20
C GLY A 274 59.49 15.15 -88.93
N ILE A 275 59.71 15.58 -87.68
CA ILE A 275 60.97 16.22 -87.26
C ILE A 275 62.15 15.27 -87.48
N TRP A 276 61.99 13.99 -87.15
CA TRP A 276 63.05 13.00 -87.35
C TRP A 276 63.43 12.84 -88.83
N GLU A 277 62.45 12.81 -89.74
CA GLU A 277 62.70 12.71 -91.18
C GLU A 277 63.38 13.97 -91.73
N GLU A 278 62.93 15.18 -91.33
CA GLU A 278 63.58 16.44 -91.72
C GLU A 278 65.00 16.57 -91.13
N CYS A 279 65.23 16.11 -89.89
CA CYS A 279 66.57 16.12 -89.29
C CYS A 279 67.56 15.18 -90.00
N LYS A 280 67.08 14.17 -90.74
CA LYS A 280 67.92 13.26 -91.54
C LYS A 280 68.53 13.95 -92.76
N GLU A 281 67.91 15.01 -93.26
CA GLU A 281 68.43 15.82 -94.37
C GLU A 281 69.58 16.76 -93.93
N ILE A 282 69.68 17.10 -92.63
CA ILE A 282 70.75 17.95 -92.11
C ILE A 282 72.15 17.32 -92.33
N PRO A 283 72.42 16.04 -91.96
CA PRO A 283 73.69 15.39 -92.29
C PRO A 283 74.00 15.33 -93.79
N LEU A 284 72.99 15.16 -94.65
CA LEU A 284 73.15 15.13 -96.10
C LEU A 284 73.58 16.52 -96.62
N ALA A 285 72.89 17.57 -96.21
CA ALA A 285 73.26 18.95 -96.52
C ALA A 285 74.65 19.32 -95.97
N MET A 286 75.01 18.81 -94.78
CA MET A 286 76.36 19.01 -94.22
C MET A 286 77.45 18.24 -94.99
N ALA A 287 77.12 17.10 -95.59
CA ALA A 287 78.04 16.37 -96.47
C ALA A 287 78.27 17.12 -97.78
N GLU A 288 77.22 17.67 -98.41
CA GLU A 288 77.35 18.53 -99.59
C GLU A 288 78.14 19.82 -99.28
N LEU A 289 77.91 20.41 -98.10
CA LEU A 289 78.66 21.59 -97.66
C LEU A 289 80.15 21.28 -97.51
N ARG A 290 80.53 20.07 -97.08
CA ARG A 290 81.93 19.64 -97.01
C ARG A 290 82.58 19.68 -98.39
N ASP A 291 81.88 19.21 -99.41
CA ASP A 291 82.39 19.20 -100.79
C ASP A 291 82.51 20.64 -101.33
N VAL A 292 81.54 21.51 -101.04
CA VAL A 292 81.63 22.95 -101.36
C VAL A 292 82.80 23.61 -100.64
N LEU A 293 83.03 23.33 -99.36
CA LEU A 293 84.17 23.85 -98.60
C LEU A 293 85.50 23.34 -99.15
N GLN A 294 85.57 22.10 -99.62
CA GLN A 294 86.77 21.54 -100.22
C GLN A 294 87.09 22.19 -101.57
N VAL A 295 86.05 22.41 -102.41
CA VAL A 295 86.18 23.18 -103.67
C VAL A 295 86.54 24.62 -103.38
N ASN A 296 85.95 25.26 -102.37
CA ASN A 296 86.26 26.63 -101.99
C ASN A 296 87.72 26.74 -101.50
N GLN A 297 88.20 25.79 -100.69
CA GLN A 297 89.58 25.76 -100.25
C GLN A 297 90.56 25.57 -101.42
N HIS A 298 90.18 24.74 -102.40
CA HIS A 298 90.92 24.60 -103.65
C HIS A 298 90.91 25.90 -104.47
N GLN A 299 89.76 26.57 -104.58
CA GLN A 299 89.62 27.88 -105.23
C GLN A 299 90.43 28.97 -104.53
N ILE A 300 90.53 28.97 -103.20
CA ILE A 300 91.43 29.87 -102.44
C ILE A 300 92.89 29.57 -102.78
N GLY A 301 93.26 28.30 -102.91
CA GLY A 301 94.60 27.90 -103.36
C GLY A 301 94.90 28.39 -104.78
N GLU A 302 93.98 28.18 -105.72
CA GLU A 302 94.10 28.72 -107.08
C GLU A 302 94.06 30.25 -107.10
N LEU A 303 93.30 30.91 -106.24
CA LEU A 303 93.28 32.38 -106.13
C LEU A 303 94.62 32.90 -105.60
N SER A 304 95.25 32.19 -104.66
CA SER A 304 96.60 32.49 -104.19
C SER A 304 97.61 32.33 -105.33
N ARG A 305 97.49 31.29 -106.15
CA ARG A 305 98.29 31.08 -107.36
C ARG A 305 98.02 32.13 -108.44
N HIS A 306 96.76 32.55 -108.60
CA HIS A 306 96.38 33.65 -109.48
C HIS A 306 96.90 34.99 -108.96
N LEU A 307 97.00 35.21 -107.64
CA LEU A 307 97.62 36.39 -107.04
C LEU A 307 99.13 36.42 -107.31
N GLU A 308 99.82 35.29 -107.22
CA GLU A 308 101.22 35.17 -107.69
C GLU A 308 101.35 35.43 -109.20
N THR A 309 100.40 34.93 -110.00
CA THR A 309 100.34 35.21 -111.44
C THR A 309 100.01 36.68 -111.70
N PHE A 310 99.22 37.34 -110.85
CA PHE A 310 98.90 38.77 -110.91
C PHE A 310 100.11 39.63 -110.57
N VAL A 311 101.03 39.16 -109.71
CA VAL A 311 102.33 39.79 -109.51
C VAL A 311 103.16 39.72 -110.80
N ALA A 312 103.09 38.61 -111.54
CA ALA A 312 103.72 38.48 -112.86
C ALA A 312 103.02 39.29 -113.97
N ILE A 313 101.68 39.45 -113.91
CA ILE A 313 100.89 40.29 -114.82
C ILE A 313 101.13 41.77 -114.51
N ARG A 314 101.25 42.19 -113.25
CA ARG A 314 101.64 43.57 -112.88
C ARG A 314 102.94 43.98 -113.58
N ASP A 315 103.90 43.07 -113.63
CA ASP A 315 105.19 43.33 -114.28
C ASP A 315 105.09 43.37 -115.81
N LYS A 316 103.98 42.88 -116.39
CA LYS A 316 103.73 42.80 -117.85
C LYS A 316 102.57 43.68 -118.35
N ALA A 317 101.77 44.26 -117.44
CA ALA A 317 100.64 45.14 -117.70
C ALA A 317 101.04 46.61 -117.84
N THR A 318 102.31 46.94 -117.55
CA THR A 318 102.94 48.22 -117.89
C THR A 318 102.87 48.54 -119.40
N ASP A 319 102.67 47.51 -120.24
CA ASP A 319 102.73 47.62 -121.70
C ASP A 319 101.36 47.68 -122.43
N VAL A 320 100.21 47.51 -121.76
CA VAL A 320 98.90 47.29 -122.46
C VAL A 320 97.76 48.23 -122.03
N LEU A 321 98.08 49.32 -121.30
CA LEU A 321 97.09 50.24 -120.73
C LEU A 321 96.14 50.99 -121.71
N PRO A 322 96.45 51.24 -123.01
CA PRO A 322 95.60 52.11 -123.83
C PRO A 322 94.25 51.53 -124.32
N GLU A 323 94.06 50.20 -124.38
CA GLU A 323 92.87 49.61 -125.02
C GLU A 323 91.70 49.29 -124.08
N ILE A 324 91.90 49.22 -122.76
CA ILE A 324 90.86 48.79 -121.80
C ILE A 324 89.88 49.92 -121.43
N GLN A 325 90.27 51.18 -121.64
CA GLN A 325 89.51 52.34 -121.17
C GLN A 325 88.14 52.50 -121.88
N THR A 326 87.98 51.96 -123.08
CA THR A 326 86.78 52.18 -123.91
C THR A 326 85.62 51.23 -123.58
N LYS A 327 85.85 50.08 -122.94
CA LYS A 327 84.82 49.04 -122.71
C LYS A 327 84.27 48.97 -121.27
N MET A 328 84.88 49.67 -120.31
CA MET A 328 84.51 49.59 -118.89
C MET A 328 83.32 50.48 -118.48
N SER A 329 82.96 51.49 -119.31
CA SER A 329 81.92 52.47 -118.96
C SER A 329 80.48 51.94 -119.05
N GLU A 330 80.23 50.86 -119.80
CA GLU A 330 78.87 50.35 -120.07
C GLU A 330 78.41 49.32 -119.03
N VAL A 331 79.35 48.61 -118.38
CA VAL A 331 79.07 47.58 -117.38
C VAL A 331 78.81 48.18 -115.98
N GLY A 332 79.36 49.36 -115.68
CA GLY A 332 79.23 50.01 -114.37
C GLY A 332 77.81 50.45 -114.01
N GLU A 333 76.99 50.80 -115.00
CA GLU A 333 75.66 51.37 -114.76
C GLU A 333 74.64 50.30 -114.33
N LEU A 334 74.70 49.10 -114.92
CA LEU A 334 73.78 47.99 -114.64
C LEU A 334 74.04 47.33 -113.28
N LEU A 335 75.30 47.24 -112.84
CA LEU A 335 75.66 46.69 -111.53
C LEU A 335 75.19 47.58 -110.36
N LYS A 336 75.14 48.90 -110.56
CA LYS A 336 74.73 49.86 -109.53
C LYS A 336 73.24 49.74 -109.16
N LEU A 337 72.38 49.48 -110.15
CA LEU A 337 70.93 49.33 -109.97
C LEU A 337 70.56 48.00 -109.29
N GLY A 338 71.25 46.90 -109.61
CA GLY A 338 71.04 45.59 -108.98
C GLY A 338 71.49 45.55 -107.51
N ALA A 339 72.63 46.16 -107.19
CA ALA A 339 73.15 46.20 -105.82
C ALA A 339 72.25 46.99 -104.85
N ALA A 340 71.64 48.08 -105.31
CA ALA A 340 70.75 48.89 -104.48
C ALA A 340 69.48 48.14 -104.04
N ASN A 341 68.89 47.35 -104.93
CA ASN A 341 67.64 46.64 -104.66
C ASN A 341 67.83 45.44 -103.70
N VAL A 342 68.97 44.75 -103.83
CA VAL A 342 69.36 43.65 -102.93
C VAL A 342 69.66 44.18 -101.53
N SER A 343 70.37 45.32 -101.42
CA SER A 343 70.64 45.95 -100.12
C SER A 343 69.36 46.35 -99.39
N ALA A 344 68.39 46.94 -100.09
CA ALA A 344 67.11 47.34 -99.50
C ALA A 344 66.28 46.14 -99.00
N SER A 345 66.28 45.02 -99.74
CA SER A 345 65.56 43.80 -99.32
C SER A 345 66.22 43.11 -98.12
N LEU A 346 67.56 43.11 -98.06
CA LEU A 346 68.33 42.61 -96.92
C LEU A 346 68.10 43.45 -95.66
N GLU A 347 68.03 44.78 -95.79
CA GLU A 347 67.72 45.71 -94.69
C GLU A 347 66.33 45.41 -94.10
N GLN A 348 65.31 45.28 -94.96
CA GLN A 348 63.94 44.99 -94.52
C GLN A 348 63.81 43.62 -93.85
N THR A 349 64.46 42.60 -94.40
CA THR A 349 64.44 41.24 -93.83
C THR A 349 65.17 41.20 -92.48
N SER A 350 66.31 41.89 -92.36
CA SER A 350 67.05 42.03 -91.11
C SER A 350 66.20 42.69 -90.01
N GLN A 351 65.50 43.77 -90.34
CA GLN A 351 64.59 44.44 -89.39
C GLN A 351 63.44 43.52 -88.95
N GLN A 352 62.85 42.76 -89.88
CA GLN A 352 61.74 41.85 -89.54
C GLN A 352 62.18 40.68 -88.65
N ILE A 353 63.39 40.14 -88.88
CA ILE A 353 63.96 39.08 -88.03
C ILE A 353 64.19 39.60 -86.60
N LEU A 354 64.70 40.83 -86.45
CA LEU A 354 64.90 41.44 -85.14
C LEU A 354 63.58 41.64 -84.37
N ILE A 355 62.52 42.10 -85.05
CA ILE A 355 61.19 42.27 -84.43
C ILE A 355 60.61 40.92 -83.97
N ASN A 356 60.73 39.88 -84.81
CA ASN A 356 60.23 38.56 -84.47
C ASN A 356 61.02 37.91 -83.31
N ALA A 357 62.35 38.09 -83.29
CA ALA A 357 63.20 37.60 -82.20
C ALA A 357 62.87 38.29 -80.87
N ASP A 358 62.60 39.60 -80.88
CA ASP A 358 62.20 40.33 -79.67
C ASP A 358 60.81 39.92 -79.19
N SER A 359 59.85 39.75 -80.11
CA SER A 359 58.50 39.26 -79.78
C SER A 359 58.52 37.85 -79.16
N MET A 360 59.37 36.96 -79.69
CA MET A 360 59.57 35.61 -79.15
C MET A 360 60.24 35.64 -77.77
N ARG A 361 61.21 36.55 -77.57
CA ARG A 361 61.86 36.77 -76.27
C ARG A 361 60.84 37.20 -75.22
N VAL A 362 59.99 38.19 -75.54
CA VAL A 362 58.94 38.69 -74.62
C VAL A 362 57.94 37.59 -74.27
N ALA A 363 57.45 36.83 -75.26
CA ALA A 363 56.50 35.75 -75.01
C ALA A 363 57.09 34.62 -74.15
N LEU A 364 58.38 34.29 -74.34
CA LEU A 364 59.08 33.31 -73.50
C LEU A 364 59.30 33.82 -72.08
N ASP A 365 59.61 35.11 -71.91
CA ASP A 365 59.78 35.73 -70.59
C ASP A 365 58.44 35.78 -69.81
N GLU A 366 57.35 36.15 -70.48
CA GLU A 366 56.00 36.11 -69.88
C GLU A 366 55.56 34.69 -69.52
N GLY A 367 55.79 33.72 -70.42
CA GLY A 367 55.44 32.31 -70.19
C GLY A 367 56.23 31.70 -69.02
N THR A 368 57.53 31.97 -68.94
CA THR A 368 58.36 31.50 -67.81
C THR A 368 58.01 32.19 -66.51
N ALA A 369 57.66 33.49 -66.53
CA ALA A 369 57.16 34.20 -65.35
C ALA A 369 55.83 33.60 -64.85
N GLY A 370 54.86 33.35 -65.74
CA GLY A 370 53.57 32.74 -65.40
C GLY A 370 53.71 31.31 -64.89
N PHE A 371 54.61 30.52 -65.48
CA PHE A 371 54.93 29.17 -65.00
C PHE A 371 55.55 29.20 -63.61
N ARG A 372 56.55 30.07 -63.37
CA ARG A 372 57.18 30.23 -62.06
C ARG A 372 56.16 30.63 -60.99
N GLN A 373 55.23 31.52 -61.31
CA GLN A 373 54.15 31.93 -60.42
C GLN A 373 53.20 30.78 -60.09
N SER A 374 52.77 30.00 -61.09
CA SER A 374 51.90 28.84 -60.89
C SER A 374 52.56 27.75 -60.03
N VAL A 375 53.84 27.48 -60.27
CA VAL A 375 54.63 26.55 -59.43
C VAL A 375 54.71 27.04 -57.99
N THR A 376 54.96 28.34 -57.78
CA THR A 376 55.03 28.94 -56.44
C THR A 376 53.71 28.85 -55.69
N GLN A 377 52.59 29.17 -56.36
CA GLN A 377 51.24 29.06 -55.79
C GLN A 377 50.90 27.62 -55.43
N THR A 378 51.21 26.68 -56.33
CA THR A 378 50.97 25.25 -56.10
C THR A 378 51.76 24.75 -54.91
N GLN A 379 53.04 25.13 -54.80
CA GLN A 379 53.89 24.76 -53.67
C GLN A 379 53.38 25.34 -52.34
N GLN A 380 52.90 26.59 -52.33
CA GLN A 380 52.27 27.18 -51.13
C GLN A 380 50.97 26.49 -50.75
N ALA A 381 50.11 26.14 -51.72
CA ALA A 381 48.87 25.41 -51.46
C ALA A 381 49.15 24.03 -50.86
N PHE A 382 50.13 23.29 -51.39
CA PHE A 382 50.55 22.01 -50.82
C PHE A 382 51.13 22.14 -49.41
N ALA A 383 51.92 23.18 -49.15
CA ALA A 383 52.46 23.44 -47.81
C ALA A 383 51.36 23.76 -46.80
N SER A 384 50.36 24.58 -47.17
CA SER A 384 49.20 24.87 -46.33
C SER A 384 48.39 23.62 -46.05
N MET A 385 48.11 22.83 -47.08
CA MET A 385 47.33 21.58 -46.95
C MET A 385 48.04 20.56 -46.05
N ALA A 386 49.36 20.41 -46.20
CA ALA A 386 50.14 19.54 -45.32
C ALA A 386 50.11 20.01 -43.86
N HIS A 387 50.16 21.33 -43.63
CA HIS A 387 50.03 21.91 -42.30
C HIS A 387 48.64 21.68 -41.70
N ASP A 388 47.58 21.91 -42.47
CA ASP A 388 46.19 21.72 -42.04
C ASP A 388 45.88 20.26 -41.71
N VAL A 389 46.39 19.32 -42.53
CA VAL A 389 46.29 17.88 -42.28
C VAL A 389 47.04 17.49 -41.00
N SER A 390 48.25 18.03 -40.79
CA SER A 390 49.02 17.77 -39.57
C SER A 390 48.31 18.27 -38.32
N ASN A 391 47.85 19.52 -38.32
CA ASN A 391 47.11 20.11 -37.19
C ASN A 391 45.81 19.36 -36.91
N SER A 392 45.07 18.99 -37.96
CA SER A 392 43.83 18.21 -37.82
C SER A 392 44.11 16.83 -37.23
N SER A 393 45.19 16.17 -37.64
CA SER A 393 45.61 14.87 -37.12
C SER A 393 46.03 14.94 -35.65
N GLU A 394 46.75 15.99 -35.25
CA GLU A 394 47.15 16.21 -33.86
C GLU A 394 45.92 16.50 -32.98
N THR A 395 45.00 17.33 -33.46
CA THR A 395 43.75 17.64 -32.78
C THR A 395 42.88 16.40 -32.60
N LEU A 396 42.73 15.58 -33.66
CA LEU A 396 42.01 14.30 -33.61
C LEU A 396 42.63 13.34 -32.61
N THR A 397 43.97 13.24 -32.59
CA THR A 397 44.68 12.36 -31.67
C THR A 397 44.46 12.81 -30.21
N SER A 398 44.51 14.12 -29.95
CA SER A 398 44.22 14.68 -28.63
C SER A 398 42.78 14.41 -28.21
N THR A 399 41.80 14.74 -29.05
CA THR A 399 40.37 14.57 -28.72
C THR A 399 39.99 13.10 -28.53
N LEU A 400 40.51 12.19 -29.36
CA LEU A 400 40.33 10.75 -29.16
C LEU A 400 40.98 10.28 -27.85
N GLY A 401 42.19 10.78 -27.53
CA GLY A 401 42.87 10.48 -26.28
C GLY A 401 42.09 10.93 -25.05
N ASP A 402 41.57 12.15 -25.07
CA ASP A 402 40.75 12.72 -23.99
C ASP A 402 39.43 11.94 -23.84
N THR A 403 38.76 11.63 -24.95
CA THR A 403 37.51 10.85 -24.95
C THR A 403 37.72 9.45 -24.38
N ILE A 404 38.80 8.77 -24.77
CA ILE A 404 39.13 7.44 -24.22
C ILE A 404 39.40 7.52 -22.71
N THR A 405 40.05 8.60 -22.26
CA THR A 405 40.37 8.81 -20.84
C THR A 405 39.11 9.09 -20.03
N GLU A 406 38.22 9.97 -20.51
CA GLU A 406 36.91 10.22 -19.89
C GLU A 406 36.04 8.97 -19.85
N MET A 407 36.00 8.20 -20.94
CA MET A 407 35.20 6.98 -21.02
C MET A 407 35.72 5.92 -20.02
N LYS A 408 37.04 5.80 -19.88
CA LYS A 408 37.65 4.92 -18.86
C LYS A 408 37.29 5.39 -17.45
N GLN A 409 37.41 6.68 -17.17
CA GLN A 409 37.10 7.22 -15.85
C GLN A 409 35.62 7.06 -15.49
N SER A 410 34.72 7.32 -16.44
CA SER A 410 33.28 7.12 -16.27
C SER A 410 32.94 5.64 -16.05
N GLY A 411 33.63 4.73 -16.75
CA GLY A 411 33.52 3.28 -16.52
C GLY A 411 33.97 2.85 -15.12
N ASP A 412 35.09 3.39 -14.63
CA ASP A 412 35.60 3.12 -13.28
C ASP A 412 34.66 3.67 -12.20
N GLU A 413 34.13 4.89 -12.37
CA GLU A 413 33.15 5.48 -11.45
C GLU A 413 31.84 4.70 -11.43
N PHE A 414 31.36 4.25 -12.59
CA PHE A 414 30.18 3.40 -12.69
C PHE A 414 30.37 2.09 -11.94
N LEU A 415 31.51 1.40 -12.14
CA LEU A 415 31.82 0.16 -11.42
C LEU A 415 31.87 0.38 -9.90
N LYS A 416 32.50 1.47 -9.45
CA LYS A 416 32.57 1.83 -8.02
C LYS A 416 31.19 2.10 -7.43
N SER A 417 30.36 2.84 -8.17
CA SER A 417 28.97 3.12 -7.78
C SER A 417 28.15 1.83 -7.67
N LEU A 418 28.31 0.92 -8.64
CA LEU A 418 27.62 -0.37 -8.66
C LEU A 418 28.07 -1.27 -7.49
N GLU A 419 29.36 -1.30 -7.16
CA GLU A 419 29.89 -1.99 -5.99
C GLU A 419 29.32 -1.41 -4.68
N THR A 420 29.27 -0.07 -4.57
CA THR A 420 28.75 0.63 -3.40
C THR A 420 27.26 0.35 -3.22
N HIS A 421 26.49 0.43 -4.30
CA HIS A 421 25.05 0.18 -4.26
C HIS A 421 24.73 -1.28 -3.96
N SER A 422 25.54 -2.22 -4.48
CA SER A 422 25.45 -3.65 -4.15
C SER A 422 25.68 -3.91 -2.66
N ARG A 423 26.72 -3.29 -2.06
CA ARG A 423 26.96 -3.39 -0.61
C ARG A 423 25.82 -2.80 0.22
N GLU A 424 25.31 -1.63 -0.16
CA GLU A 424 24.19 -0.98 0.52
C GLU A 424 22.92 -1.83 0.46
N LEU A 425 22.62 -2.40 -0.72
CA LEU A 425 21.50 -3.31 -0.91
C LEU A 425 21.63 -4.56 -0.03
N HIS A 426 22.82 -5.16 0.02
CA HIS A 426 23.09 -6.32 0.86
C HIS A 426 22.86 -5.99 2.34
N ARG A 427 23.39 -4.86 2.80
CA ARG A 427 23.23 -4.38 4.18
C ARG A 427 21.78 -4.12 4.54
N ASN A 428 21.01 -3.50 3.63
CA ASN A 428 19.59 -3.26 3.80
C ASN A 428 18.78 -4.56 3.83
N MET A 429 19.11 -5.53 2.97
CA MET A 429 18.48 -6.85 3.00
C MET A 429 18.76 -7.60 4.30
N GLU A 430 20.00 -7.59 4.77
CA GLU A 430 20.40 -8.22 6.04
C GLU A 430 19.67 -7.58 7.23
N GLN A 431 19.62 -6.24 7.27
CA GLN A 431 18.92 -5.50 8.31
C GLN A 431 17.41 -5.76 8.28
N ASN A 432 16.77 -5.72 7.11
CA ASN A 432 15.35 -6.02 6.99
C ASN A 432 15.03 -7.46 7.40
N THR A 433 15.86 -8.42 6.99
CA THR A 433 15.69 -9.82 7.38
C THR A 433 15.82 -9.98 8.89
N THR A 434 16.80 -9.31 9.51
CA THR A 434 16.97 -9.31 10.97
C THR A 434 15.79 -8.68 11.69
N ASN A 435 15.29 -7.54 11.19
CA ASN A 435 14.10 -6.88 11.76
C ASN A 435 12.86 -7.78 11.68
N VAL A 436 12.66 -8.47 10.56
CA VAL A 436 11.55 -9.42 10.39
C VAL A 436 11.67 -10.58 11.38
N ILE A 437 12.87 -11.15 11.52
CA ILE A 437 13.13 -12.23 12.49
C ILE A 437 12.86 -11.76 13.93
N ASP A 438 13.35 -10.57 14.31
CA ASP A 438 13.12 -10.00 15.64
C ASP A 438 11.62 -9.72 15.89
N MET A 439 10.91 -9.21 14.88
CA MET A 439 9.47 -8.98 14.97
C MET A 439 8.70 -10.28 15.17
N PHE A 440 9.02 -11.34 14.42
CA PHE A 440 8.41 -12.66 14.59
C PHE A 440 8.73 -13.26 15.96
N SER A 441 9.98 -13.14 16.42
CA SER A 441 10.39 -13.66 17.73
C SER A 441 9.65 -12.95 18.87
N LYS A 442 9.62 -11.61 18.86
CA LYS A 442 8.89 -10.80 19.85
C LYS A 442 7.38 -11.02 19.79
N THR A 443 6.83 -11.22 18.60
CA THR A 443 5.39 -11.53 18.44
C THR A 443 5.09 -12.92 19.01
N GLY A 444 5.95 -13.91 18.76
CA GLY A 444 5.84 -15.24 19.34
C GLY A 444 5.91 -15.22 20.86
N GLU A 445 6.86 -14.49 21.43
CA GLU A 445 6.95 -14.30 22.90
C GLU A 445 5.72 -13.61 23.48
N LYS A 446 5.27 -12.50 22.87
CA LYS A 446 4.05 -11.80 23.33
C LYS A 446 2.81 -12.69 23.25
N PHE A 447 2.68 -13.45 22.17
CA PHE A 447 1.57 -14.38 22.01
C PHE A 447 1.59 -15.44 23.11
N ASN A 448 2.76 -16.01 23.40
CA ASN A 448 2.91 -17.04 24.44
C ASN A 448 2.64 -16.46 25.84
N GLN A 449 3.13 -15.24 26.13
CA GLN A 449 2.83 -14.54 27.38
C GLN A 449 1.34 -14.23 27.53
N GLN A 450 0.67 -13.75 26.47
CA GLN A 450 -0.78 -13.52 26.49
C GLN A 450 -1.56 -14.82 26.70
N LEU A 451 -1.15 -15.91 26.05
CA LEU A 451 -1.79 -17.21 26.21
C LEU A 451 -1.66 -17.69 27.66
N SER A 452 -0.46 -17.59 28.25
CA SER A 452 -0.22 -17.95 29.65
C SER A 452 -1.03 -17.07 30.61
N SER A 453 -1.03 -15.75 30.41
CA SER A 453 -1.78 -14.82 31.26
C SER A 453 -3.29 -15.05 31.16
N ASN A 454 -3.81 -15.34 29.96
CA ASN A 454 -5.21 -15.69 29.78
C ASN A 454 -5.57 -17.02 30.44
N ALA A 455 -4.68 -18.02 30.36
CA ALA A 455 -4.85 -19.29 31.05
C ALA A 455 -4.88 -19.08 32.57
N ASP A 456 -3.96 -18.30 33.14
CA ASP A 456 -3.94 -17.97 34.57
C ASP A 456 -5.20 -17.22 35.02
N ASN A 457 -5.66 -16.25 34.23
CA ASN A 457 -6.90 -15.51 34.51
C ASN A 457 -8.14 -16.42 34.45
N MET A 458 -8.18 -17.35 33.49
CA MET A 458 -9.23 -18.36 33.41
C MET A 458 -9.20 -19.30 34.61
N PHE A 459 -8.02 -19.82 34.99
CA PHE A 459 -7.87 -20.66 36.17
C PHE A 459 -8.27 -19.93 37.45
N GLY A 460 -7.84 -18.68 37.63
CA GLY A 460 -8.25 -17.85 38.77
C GLY A 460 -9.75 -17.59 38.83
N SER A 461 -10.38 -17.31 37.68
CA SER A 461 -11.83 -17.09 37.60
C SER A 461 -12.62 -18.38 37.85
N MET A 462 -12.13 -19.51 37.35
CA MET A 462 -12.73 -20.84 37.56
C MET A 462 -12.60 -21.26 39.03
N GLN A 463 -11.43 -21.06 39.64
CA GLN A 463 -11.20 -21.33 41.07
C GLN A 463 -12.10 -20.44 41.94
N SER A 464 -12.18 -19.14 41.67
CA SER A 464 -13.05 -18.24 42.44
C SER A 464 -14.53 -18.62 42.30
N SER A 465 -14.96 -19.04 41.12
CA SER A 465 -16.33 -19.53 40.89
C SER A 465 -16.60 -20.82 41.65
N PHE A 466 -15.63 -21.74 41.67
CA PHE A 466 -15.70 -22.99 42.42
C PHE A 466 -15.75 -22.73 43.94
N ASP A 467 -14.90 -21.84 44.45
CA ASP A 467 -14.88 -21.47 45.87
C ASP A 467 -16.19 -20.79 46.30
N LYS A 468 -16.74 -19.90 45.47
CA LYS A 468 -18.05 -19.28 45.71
C LYS A 468 -19.19 -20.30 45.67
N ALA A 469 -19.16 -21.24 44.73
CA ALA A 469 -20.17 -22.29 44.64
C ALA A 469 -20.09 -23.25 45.85
N SER A 470 -18.88 -23.62 46.26
CA SER A 470 -18.63 -24.46 47.44
C SER A 470 -19.03 -23.77 48.74
N ALA A 471 -18.68 -22.48 48.91
CA ALA A 471 -19.09 -21.68 50.05
C ALA A 471 -20.62 -21.48 50.08
N GLY A 472 -21.25 -21.24 48.92
CA GLY A 472 -22.69 -21.16 48.78
C GLY A 472 -23.39 -22.46 49.17
N LEU A 473 -22.90 -23.61 48.68
CA LEU A 473 -23.40 -24.93 49.06
C LEU A 473 -23.23 -25.18 50.56
N THR A 474 -22.07 -24.88 51.12
CA THR A 474 -21.80 -25.06 52.56
C THR A 474 -22.73 -24.19 53.40
N SER A 475 -22.95 -22.93 52.99
CA SER A 475 -23.89 -22.03 53.66
C SER A 475 -25.32 -22.55 53.56
N GLN A 476 -25.75 -23.01 52.38
CA GLN A 476 -27.09 -23.55 52.16
C GLN A 476 -27.33 -24.81 52.99
N VAL A 477 -26.34 -25.71 53.06
CA VAL A 477 -26.38 -26.92 53.89
C VAL A 477 -26.43 -26.56 55.36
N LYS A 478 -25.62 -25.61 55.82
CA LYS A 478 -25.63 -25.14 57.22
C LYS A 478 -26.97 -24.54 57.60
N GLU A 479 -27.51 -23.64 56.77
CA GLU A 479 -28.81 -23.01 57.01
C GLU A 479 -29.94 -24.05 56.99
N SER A 480 -29.87 -25.05 56.10
CA SER A 480 -30.83 -26.14 56.06
C SER A 480 -30.76 -27.02 57.32
N ILE A 481 -29.55 -27.31 57.82
CA ILE A 481 -29.35 -28.07 59.07
C ILE A 481 -29.83 -27.27 60.28
N GLU A 482 -29.56 -25.96 60.34
CA GLU A 482 -30.04 -25.08 61.42
C GLU A 482 -31.57 -24.98 61.42
N LYS A 483 -32.19 -24.78 60.26
CA LYS A 483 -33.66 -24.79 60.11
C LYS A 483 -34.27 -26.15 60.45
N PHE A 484 -33.61 -27.23 60.07
CA PHE A 484 -34.05 -28.58 60.43
C PHE A 484 -33.95 -28.82 61.94
N GLY A 485 -32.86 -28.40 62.58
CA GLY A 485 -32.67 -28.48 64.02
C GLY A 485 -33.68 -27.64 64.80
N SER A 486 -33.95 -26.40 64.36
CA SER A 486 -34.96 -25.54 64.99
C SER A 486 -36.36 -26.11 64.84
N SER A 487 -36.68 -26.65 63.66
CA SER A 487 -37.98 -27.28 63.40
C SER A 487 -38.18 -28.57 64.22
N ILE A 488 -37.14 -29.39 64.37
CA ILE A 488 -37.17 -30.55 65.29
C ILE A 488 -37.40 -30.08 66.73
N ASN A 489 -36.69 -29.05 67.19
CA ASN A 489 -36.83 -28.57 68.56
C ASN A 489 -38.23 -28.02 68.84
N GLU A 490 -38.81 -27.28 67.90
CA GLU A 490 -40.21 -26.82 67.98
C GLU A 490 -41.19 -28.00 67.98
N GLN A 491 -41.00 -29.00 67.11
CA GLN A 491 -41.84 -30.19 67.08
C GLN A 491 -41.73 -31.00 68.38
N LEU A 492 -40.53 -31.09 68.97
CA LEU A 492 -40.30 -31.81 70.22
C LEU A 492 -41.00 -31.11 71.39
N HIS A 493 -40.92 -29.78 71.47
CA HIS A 493 -41.67 -29.01 72.47
C HIS A 493 -43.19 -29.08 72.26
N ALA A 494 -43.66 -29.04 71.01
CA ALA A 494 -45.08 -29.20 70.70
C ALA A 494 -45.56 -30.61 71.08
N PHE A 495 -44.73 -31.63 70.86
CA PHE A 495 -44.98 -33.01 71.26
C PHE A 495 -45.00 -33.15 72.79
N GLU A 496 -44.04 -32.57 73.51
CA GLU A 496 -44.03 -32.54 74.99
C GLU A 496 -45.32 -31.93 75.55
N GLN A 497 -45.71 -30.75 75.05
CA GLN A 497 -46.97 -30.10 75.49
C GLN A 497 -48.22 -30.91 75.13
N ALA A 498 -48.26 -31.51 73.94
CA ALA A 498 -49.38 -32.35 73.53
C ALA A 498 -49.47 -33.61 74.40
N THR A 499 -48.34 -34.22 74.71
CA THR A 499 -48.25 -35.39 75.58
C THR A 499 -48.64 -35.04 77.02
N GLU A 500 -48.20 -33.90 77.55
CA GLU A 500 -48.59 -33.42 78.88
C GLU A 500 -50.10 -33.14 78.96
N ARG A 501 -50.68 -32.52 77.92
CA ARG A 501 -52.12 -32.29 77.84
C ARG A 501 -52.92 -33.59 77.75
N GLU A 502 -52.53 -34.52 76.89
CA GLU A 502 -53.25 -35.78 76.74
C GLU A 502 -53.09 -36.66 77.97
N MET A 503 -51.91 -36.68 78.59
CA MET A 503 -51.69 -37.37 79.86
C MET A 503 -52.58 -36.79 80.97
N ASN A 504 -52.69 -35.47 81.08
CA ASN A 504 -53.62 -34.82 82.02
C ASN A 504 -55.10 -35.13 81.69
N ARG A 505 -55.46 -35.16 80.40
CA ARG A 505 -56.82 -35.45 79.95
C ARG A 505 -57.22 -36.89 80.25
N GLU A 506 -56.34 -37.84 79.96
CA GLU A 506 -56.51 -39.25 80.29
C GLU A 506 -56.51 -39.46 81.81
N MET A 507 -55.66 -38.76 82.57
CA MET A 507 -55.68 -38.83 84.03
C MET A 507 -57.00 -38.28 84.63
N GLN A 508 -57.57 -37.22 84.06
CA GLN A 508 -58.90 -36.73 84.42
C GLN A 508 -60.02 -37.67 83.99
N SER A 509 -59.92 -38.25 82.79
CA SER A 509 -60.87 -39.25 82.28
C SER A 509 -60.88 -40.49 83.18
N LEU A 510 -59.70 -41.00 83.54
CA LEU A 510 -59.51 -42.12 84.46
C LEU A 510 -60.02 -41.77 85.86
N GLY A 511 -59.76 -40.56 86.35
CA GLY A 511 -60.32 -40.05 87.60
C GLY A 511 -61.85 -39.99 87.60
N ASN A 512 -62.46 -39.52 86.51
CA ASN A 512 -63.91 -39.48 86.33
C ASN A 512 -64.52 -40.88 86.16
N ALA A 513 -63.84 -41.79 85.46
CA ALA A 513 -64.24 -43.18 85.31
C ALA A 513 -64.17 -43.93 86.65
N LEU A 514 -63.12 -43.72 87.44
CA LEU A 514 -63.00 -44.24 88.81
C LEU A 514 -64.09 -43.69 89.73
N LEU A 515 -64.40 -42.39 89.63
CA LEU A 515 -65.54 -41.77 90.33
C LEU A 515 -66.88 -42.39 89.91
N SER A 516 -67.07 -42.66 88.62
CA SER A 516 -68.30 -43.26 88.08
C SER A 516 -68.45 -44.72 88.49
N ILE A 517 -67.37 -45.51 88.44
CA ILE A 517 -67.33 -46.88 88.94
C ILE A 517 -67.60 -46.90 90.45
N SER A 518 -67.00 -45.99 91.22
CA SER A 518 -67.25 -45.87 92.66
C SER A 518 -68.72 -45.54 92.96
N LYS A 519 -69.32 -44.56 92.26
CA LYS A 519 -70.76 -44.26 92.37
C LYS A 519 -71.64 -45.43 91.93
N GLY A 520 -71.26 -46.13 90.86
CA GLY A 520 -71.95 -47.31 90.36
C GLY A 520 -71.89 -48.50 91.33
N PHE A 521 -70.76 -48.70 92.00
CA PHE A 521 -70.61 -49.69 93.07
C PHE A 521 -71.52 -49.35 94.25
N VAL A 522 -71.53 -48.09 94.70
CA VAL A 522 -72.42 -47.64 95.80
C VAL A 522 -73.90 -47.84 95.42
N GLY A 523 -74.30 -47.45 94.21
CA GLY A 523 -75.69 -47.61 93.75
C GLY A 523 -76.10 -49.08 93.56
N ASN A 524 -75.22 -49.92 93.02
CA ASN A 524 -75.47 -51.36 92.91
C ASN A 524 -75.53 -52.03 94.29
N TYR A 525 -74.70 -51.59 95.24
CA TYR A 525 -74.73 -52.11 96.62
C TYR A 525 -76.04 -51.73 97.33
N GLU A 526 -76.53 -50.49 97.15
CA GLU A 526 -77.85 -50.06 97.64
C GLU A 526 -79.00 -50.85 97.00
N ARG A 527 -78.92 -51.13 95.70
CA ARG A 527 -79.91 -51.93 94.98
C ARG A 527 -79.91 -53.38 95.45
N LEU A 528 -78.73 -53.98 95.62
CA LEU A 528 -78.57 -55.33 96.16
C LEU A 528 -79.14 -55.43 97.57
N LEU A 529 -78.94 -54.41 98.42
CA LEU A 529 -79.53 -54.33 99.76
C LEU A 529 -81.07 -54.30 99.72
N LYS A 530 -81.65 -53.54 98.77
CA LYS A 530 -83.11 -53.52 98.55
C LYS A 530 -83.65 -54.85 98.04
N GLU A 531 -82.97 -55.47 97.07
CA GLU A 531 -83.36 -56.78 96.55
C GLU A 531 -83.22 -57.87 97.62
N TYR A 532 -82.18 -57.81 98.46
CA TYR A 532 -82.02 -58.68 99.61
C TYR A 532 -83.14 -58.50 100.65
N GLN A 533 -83.55 -57.26 100.94
CA GLN A 533 -84.71 -56.99 101.79
C GLN A 533 -86.03 -57.51 101.19
N ALA A 534 -86.21 -57.40 99.87
CA ALA A 534 -87.39 -57.91 99.18
C ALA A 534 -87.45 -59.45 99.21
N VAL A 535 -86.33 -60.12 98.97
CA VAL A 535 -86.21 -61.59 99.06
C VAL A 535 -86.40 -62.07 100.49
N MET A 536 -85.85 -61.38 101.49
CA MET A 536 -86.10 -61.69 102.90
C MET A 536 -87.57 -61.50 103.29
N GLY A 537 -88.24 -60.46 102.78
CA GLY A 537 -89.68 -60.26 102.95
C GLY A 537 -90.53 -61.39 102.33
N GLN A 538 -90.12 -61.89 101.16
CA GLN A 538 -90.73 -63.05 100.49
C GLN A 538 -90.45 -64.37 101.23
N LEU A 539 -89.24 -64.53 101.80
CA LEU A 539 -88.90 -65.68 102.64
C LEU A 539 -89.72 -65.69 103.94
N GLN A 540 -89.95 -64.52 104.55
CA GLN A 540 -90.73 -64.39 105.77
C GLN A 540 -92.22 -64.69 105.55
N THR A 541 -92.74 -64.39 104.36
CA THR A 541 -94.10 -64.79 103.93
C THR A 541 -94.20 -66.29 103.62
N LEU A 542 -93.16 -66.92 103.07
CA LEU A 542 -93.09 -68.37 102.87
C LEU A 542 -92.94 -69.15 104.19
N ILE A 543 -92.19 -68.62 105.16
CA ILE A 543 -92.04 -69.24 106.49
C ILE A 543 -93.35 -69.17 107.28
N SER A 544 -94.11 -68.07 107.17
CA SER A 544 -95.44 -67.95 107.81
C SER A 544 -96.55 -68.76 107.12
N ALA A 545 -96.42 -69.08 105.83
CA ALA A 545 -97.32 -70.01 105.14
C ALA A 545 -97.09 -71.48 105.55
N ASN A 546 -95.88 -71.84 105.98
CA ASN A 546 -95.54 -73.19 106.43
C ASN A 546 -95.90 -73.46 107.91
N GLN A 547 -96.20 -72.43 108.70
CA GLN A 547 -96.66 -72.55 110.10
C GLN A 547 -98.18 -72.77 110.26
N LYS A 548 -98.95 -72.92 109.17
CA LYS A 548 -100.38 -73.30 109.21
C LYS A 548 -100.65 -74.80 108.95
N ARG A 549 -99.61 -75.63 109.00
CA ARG A 549 -99.69 -77.10 109.10
C ARG A 549 -98.93 -77.52 110.36
N GLY A 550 -99.60 -77.42 111.50
CA GLY A 550 -99.09 -77.74 112.83
C GLY A 550 -100.01 -77.18 113.88
#